data_AF-A0A2E4GMQ2-F1
#
_entry.id   AF-A0A2E4GMQ2-F1
#
_cell.length_a   1.000
_cell.length_b   1.000
_cell.length_c   1.000
_cell.angle_alpha   90.00
_cell.angle_beta   90.00
_cell.angle_gamma   90.00
#
_symmetry.space_group_name_H-M   'P 1'
#
loop_
_entity.id
_entity.type
_entity.pdbx_description
1 polymer ?
#
loop_
_entity_poly.entity_id
_entity_poly.type
_entity_poly.pdbx_seq_one_letter_code
_entity_poly.pdbx_strand_id
1 'polypeptide(L)'
;MEADLISHTGISSDIIKVSMGGKQLDVEINLFSDKDQKFIRNWMKETPPKIDYAFRVEATLKQLGTVPKKTSSSRSSSSRSSSSQTKTKTNVYEIHLTNLTRQTVRDLRLEYRIVKEGRSGKFEFQKGSKEISEPMRYNQDVVFTTAKSELDSYRSSYSSYSYKEAVLGILVRVFDQQGELVTDWRSTGTKMEKISWEGIDRSLASRKTSSSKTRSTSSRRRSDPSR
;
A
#
# COMPACT_ATOMS: atom_id res chain seq x y z
N MET A 1 -8.38 47.15 13.53
CA MET A 1 -8.70 46.10 14.52
C MET A 1 -7.58 45.10 14.48
N GLU A 2 -7.10 44.67 15.65
CA GLU A 2 -6.03 43.69 15.78
C GLU A 2 -6.64 42.33 16.11
N ALA A 3 -6.17 41.28 15.45
CA ALA A 3 -6.67 39.92 15.60
C ALA A 3 -5.51 38.93 15.48
N ASP A 4 -5.45 37.96 16.39
CA ASP A 4 -4.42 36.93 16.38
C ASP A 4 -4.92 35.67 15.65
N LEU A 5 -4.06 35.09 14.80
CA LEU A 5 -4.34 33.81 14.15
C LEU A 5 -4.13 32.67 15.17
N ILE A 6 -5.19 31.89 15.44
CA ILE A 6 -5.13 30.81 16.44
C ILE A 6 -4.90 29.45 15.76
N SER A 7 -5.75 29.10 14.81
CA SER A 7 -5.72 27.80 14.15
C SER A 7 -6.48 27.81 12.83
N HIS A 8 -6.21 26.84 11.97
CA HIS A 8 -6.99 26.58 10.76
C HIS A 8 -7.22 25.06 10.59
N THR A 9 -8.07 24.66 9.65
CA THR A 9 -8.43 23.25 9.41
C THR A 9 -7.74 22.63 8.20
N GLY A 10 -6.78 23.33 7.58
CA GLY A 10 -6.05 22.90 6.39
C GLY A 10 -5.75 24.04 5.44
N ILE A 11 -4.79 23.86 4.52
CA ILE A 11 -4.31 24.91 3.59
C ILE A 11 -5.42 25.36 2.62
N SER A 12 -6.32 24.46 2.27
CA SER A 12 -7.49 24.69 1.41
C SER A 12 -8.75 25.12 2.17
N SER A 13 -8.68 25.32 3.49
CA SER A 13 -9.82 25.86 4.24
C SER A 13 -10.08 27.31 3.85
N ASP A 14 -11.35 27.69 3.78
CA ASP A 14 -11.77 29.09 3.63
C ASP A 14 -12.15 29.72 4.97
N ILE A 15 -12.08 28.96 6.07
CA ILE A 15 -12.38 29.41 7.43
C ILE A 15 -11.14 29.24 8.31
N ILE A 16 -10.86 30.27 9.10
CA ILE A 16 -9.80 30.28 10.12
C ILE A 16 -10.38 30.67 11.48
N LYS A 17 -9.72 30.22 12.56
CA LYS A 17 -10.05 30.64 13.91
C LYS A 17 -9.12 31.77 14.34
N VAL A 18 -9.71 32.90 14.71
CA VAL A 18 -8.99 34.12 15.15
C VAL A 18 -9.39 34.52 16.56
N SER A 19 -8.48 35.19 17.28
CA SER A 19 -8.75 35.84 18.56
C SER A 19 -8.92 37.33 18.35
N MET A 20 -10.07 37.88 18.74
CA MET A 20 -10.29 39.33 18.78
C MET A 20 -10.74 39.73 20.18
N GLY A 21 -9.91 40.50 20.88
CA GLY A 21 -10.21 40.97 22.24
C GLY A 21 -10.51 39.83 23.22
N GLY A 22 -9.78 38.71 23.08
CA GLY A 22 -9.94 37.51 23.92
C GLY A 22 -11.09 36.58 23.53
N LYS A 23 -11.87 36.90 22.49
CA LYS A 23 -12.93 36.02 21.97
C LYS A 23 -12.44 35.28 20.73
N GLN A 24 -12.70 33.97 20.69
CA GLN A 24 -12.38 33.14 19.52
C GLN A 24 -13.56 33.12 18.55
N LEU A 25 -13.29 33.38 17.27
CA LEU A 25 -14.28 33.41 16.21
C LEU A 25 -13.80 32.60 15.01
N ASP A 26 -14.72 31.89 14.37
CA ASP A 26 -14.49 31.27 13.07
C ASP A 26 -14.86 32.30 11.98
N VAL A 27 -13.90 32.68 11.14
CA VAL A 27 -14.04 33.77 10.16
C VAL A 27 -13.65 33.29 8.78
N GLU A 28 -14.44 33.65 7.76
CA GLU A 28 -14.11 33.37 6.37
C GLU A 28 -12.94 34.25 5.89
N ILE A 29 -11.97 33.64 5.19
CA ILE A 29 -10.76 34.32 4.69
C ILE A 29 -11.12 35.43 3.69
N ASN A 30 -12.19 35.26 2.92
CA ASN A 30 -12.68 36.23 1.93
C ASN A 30 -13.13 37.58 2.54
N LEU A 31 -13.36 37.65 3.86
CA LEU A 31 -13.73 38.88 4.56
C LEU A 31 -12.53 39.80 4.84
N PHE A 32 -11.31 39.27 4.68
CA PHE A 32 -10.07 40.03 4.88
C PHE A 32 -9.62 40.73 3.58
N SER A 33 -8.73 41.72 3.71
CA SER A 33 -8.12 42.37 2.55
C SER A 33 -7.25 41.39 1.74
N ASP A 34 -7.04 41.62 0.44
CA ASP A 34 -6.21 40.74 -0.40
C ASP A 34 -4.79 40.52 0.15
N LYS A 35 -4.24 41.54 0.83
CA LYS A 35 -2.92 41.46 1.47
C LYS A 35 -2.96 40.48 2.65
N ASP A 36 -3.98 40.57 3.48
CA ASP A 36 -4.16 39.72 4.65
C ASP A 36 -4.52 38.29 4.23
N GLN A 37 -5.32 38.11 3.18
CA GLN A 37 -5.60 36.80 2.62
C GLN A 37 -4.31 36.09 2.19
N LYS A 38 -3.39 36.78 1.50
CA LYS A 38 -2.08 36.22 1.13
C LYS A 38 -1.24 35.88 2.35
N PHE A 39 -1.22 36.75 3.36
CA PHE A 39 -0.52 36.50 4.62
C PHE A 39 -1.07 35.26 5.34
N ILE A 40 -2.37 35.18 5.52
CA ILE A 40 -3.08 34.04 6.14
C ILE A 40 -2.77 32.74 5.37
N ARG A 41 -2.86 32.76 4.03
CA ARG A 41 -2.55 31.57 3.21
C ARG A 41 -1.09 31.11 3.34
N ASN A 42 -0.14 32.04 3.51
CA ASN A 42 1.25 31.68 3.78
C ASN A 42 1.42 31.14 5.20
N TRP A 43 0.83 31.80 6.21
CA TRP A 43 0.82 31.31 7.58
C TRP A 43 0.23 29.90 7.69
N MET A 44 -0.88 29.61 6.98
CA MET A 44 -1.50 28.27 6.94
C MET A 44 -0.59 27.20 6.32
N LYS A 45 0.35 27.58 5.46
CA LYS A 45 1.36 26.65 4.92
C LYS A 45 2.48 26.39 5.92
N GLU A 46 2.85 27.41 6.70
CA GLU A 46 3.91 27.33 7.71
C GLU A 46 3.44 26.70 9.02
N THR A 47 2.13 26.74 9.31
CA THR A 47 1.53 26.26 10.57
C THR A 47 0.43 25.21 10.35
N PRO A 48 0.73 24.08 9.69
CA PRO A 48 -0.27 23.09 9.33
C PRO A 48 -1.11 22.62 10.53
N PRO A 49 -2.39 22.28 10.32
CA PRO A 49 -3.28 21.92 11.40
C PRO A 49 -2.76 20.68 12.12
N LYS A 50 -2.70 20.74 13.45
CA LYS A 50 -2.47 19.54 14.26
C LYS A 50 -3.76 18.72 14.30
N ILE A 51 -3.85 17.75 13.41
CA ILE A 51 -4.96 16.80 13.37
C ILE A 51 -4.54 15.57 14.18
N ASP A 52 -5.34 15.21 15.18
CA ASP A 52 -5.20 13.95 15.91
C ASP A 52 -5.89 12.84 15.11
N TYR A 53 -5.15 12.27 14.17
CA TYR A 53 -5.69 11.30 13.23
C TYR A 53 -6.10 10.01 13.92
N ALA A 54 -7.33 9.60 13.69
CA ALA A 54 -7.83 8.29 14.07
C ALA A 54 -8.49 7.64 12.85
N PHE A 55 -7.94 6.50 12.41
CA PHE A 55 -8.51 5.71 11.32
C PHE A 55 -8.79 4.29 11.79
N ARG A 56 -9.89 3.73 11.31
CA ARG A 56 -10.11 2.28 11.34
C ARG A 56 -9.86 1.72 9.96
N VAL A 57 -9.00 0.71 9.89
CA VAL A 57 -8.68 0.00 8.65
C VAL A 57 -9.15 -1.43 8.79
N GLU A 58 -9.94 -1.88 7.82
CA GLU A 58 -10.37 -3.27 7.70
C GLU A 58 -10.04 -3.77 6.30
N ALA A 59 -9.55 -5.01 6.17
CA ALA A 59 -9.23 -5.58 4.88
C ALA A 59 -9.76 -7.00 4.77
N THR A 60 -10.54 -7.25 3.71
CA THR A 60 -11.16 -8.55 3.42
C THR A 60 -10.63 -9.12 2.12
N LEU A 61 -10.15 -10.37 2.15
CA LEU A 61 -9.69 -11.07 0.96
C LEU A 61 -10.89 -11.61 0.17
N LYS A 62 -11.07 -11.17 -1.08
CA LYS A 62 -12.09 -11.67 -2.01
C LYS A 62 -11.45 -12.50 -3.11
N GLN A 63 -11.97 -13.72 -3.33
CA GLN A 63 -11.59 -14.56 -4.46
C GLN A 63 -12.43 -14.19 -5.68
N LEU A 64 -11.80 -13.74 -6.77
CA LEU A 64 -12.48 -13.37 -8.02
C LEU A 64 -12.73 -14.57 -8.93
N GLY A 65 -11.95 -15.64 -8.80
CA GLY A 65 -12.11 -16.83 -9.64
C GLY A 65 -11.01 -17.87 -9.44
N THR A 66 -11.22 -19.05 -10.02
CA THR A 66 -10.22 -20.11 -10.12
C THR A 66 -10.25 -20.68 -11.54
N VAL A 67 -9.12 -20.65 -12.22
CA VAL A 67 -8.98 -21.21 -13.58
C VAL A 67 -8.11 -22.46 -13.51
N PRO A 68 -8.62 -23.64 -13.90
CA PRO A 68 -7.79 -24.82 -14.10
C PRO A 68 -6.92 -24.60 -15.35
N LYS A 69 -5.60 -24.68 -15.21
CA LYS A 69 -4.69 -24.73 -16.36
C LYS A 69 -4.71 -26.15 -16.90
N LYS A 70 -5.37 -26.38 -18.03
CA LYS A 70 -5.20 -27.62 -18.80
C LYS A 70 -3.77 -27.64 -19.32
N THR A 71 -2.92 -28.48 -18.74
CA THR A 71 -1.67 -28.87 -19.39
C THR A 71 -2.06 -29.61 -20.66
N SER A 72 -1.67 -29.11 -21.83
CA SER A 72 -1.79 -29.83 -23.09
C SER A 72 -1.00 -31.13 -22.95
N SER A 73 -1.68 -32.22 -22.58
CA SER A 73 -1.16 -33.56 -22.75
C SER A 73 -1.00 -33.75 -24.25
N SER A 74 0.24 -33.74 -24.72
CA SER A 74 0.61 -34.34 -25.99
C SER A 74 -0.02 -35.73 -26.03
N ARG A 75 -0.80 -35.97 -27.09
CA ARG A 75 -1.35 -37.30 -27.40
C ARG A 75 -0.19 -38.29 -27.50
N SER A 76 0.01 -39.09 -26.47
CA SER A 76 0.70 -40.38 -26.61
C SER A 76 -0.17 -41.46 -26.01
N SER A 77 -0.78 -42.23 -26.91
CA SER A 77 -1.50 -43.46 -26.65
C SER A 77 -0.55 -44.49 -26.04
N SER A 78 -0.66 -44.72 -24.73
CA SER A 78 -0.42 -45.97 -23.99
C SER A 78 0.12 -45.69 -22.59
N SER A 79 -0.44 -46.41 -21.61
CA SER A 79 -0.02 -46.51 -20.20
C SER A 79 -0.42 -45.36 -19.23
N ARG A 80 -1.17 -45.76 -18.20
CA ARG A 80 -1.41 -45.11 -16.89
C ARG A 80 -1.45 -43.57 -16.89
N SER A 81 -2.66 -43.01 -17.03
CA SER A 81 -2.93 -41.57 -16.99
C SER A 81 -2.48 -40.92 -15.67
N SER A 82 -1.30 -40.31 -15.66
CA SER A 82 -0.83 -39.48 -14.56
C SER A 82 -1.39 -38.05 -14.72
N SER A 83 -2.48 -37.74 -14.02
CA SER A 83 -3.07 -36.40 -14.07
C SER A 83 -2.34 -35.46 -13.13
N SER A 84 -1.39 -34.68 -13.63
CA SER A 84 -0.92 -33.49 -12.90
C SER A 84 -1.99 -32.39 -12.94
N GLN A 85 -2.21 -31.69 -11.82
CA GLN A 85 -3.22 -30.64 -11.72
C GLN A 85 -2.56 -29.28 -11.47
N THR A 86 -2.87 -28.32 -12.34
CA THR A 86 -2.44 -26.92 -12.19
C THR A 86 -3.68 -26.04 -12.07
N LYS A 87 -3.73 -25.18 -11.05
CA LYS A 87 -4.83 -24.23 -10.83
C LYS A 87 -4.26 -22.86 -10.51
N THR A 88 -4.81 -21.83 -11.12
CA THR A 88 -4.51 -20.42 -10.80
C THR A 88 -5.74 -19.81 -10.13
N LYS A 89 -5.56 -19.24 -8.94
CA LYS A 89 -6.58 -18.48 -8.21
C LYS A 89 -6.31 -17.00 -8.34
N THR A 90 -7.33 -16.21 -8.58
CA THR A 90 -7.21 -14.74 -8.60
C THR A 90 -7.93 -14.17 -7.39
N ASN A 91 -7.20 -13.40 -6.58
CA ASN A 91 -7.74 -12.74 -5.39
C ASN A 91 -7.49 -11.23 -5.43
N VAL A 92 -8.28 -10.49 -4.68
CA VAL A 92 -8.10 -9.06 -4.39
C VAL A 92 -8.38 -8.83 -2.91
N TYR A 93 -7.76 -7.82 -2.32
CA TYR A 93 -8.22 -7.27 -1.05
C TYR A 93 -9.20 -6.13 -1.33
N GLU A 94 -10.34 -6.18 -0.64
CA GLU A 94 -11.18 -5.01 -0.44
C GLU A 94 -10.82 -4.40 0.91
N ILE A 95 -10.44 -3.13 0.91
CA ILE A 95 -9.97 -2.43 2.09
C ILE A 95 -10.93 -1.26 2.35
N HIS A 96 -11.35 -1.17 3.60
CA HIS A 96 -12.24 -0.15 4.13
C HIS A 96 -11.42 0.76 5.03
N LEU A 97 -11.39 2.04 4.72
CA LEU A 97 -10.79 3.07 5.55
C LEU A 97 -11.90 3.94 6.12
N THR A 98 -12.11 3.93 7.43
CA THR A 98 -13.07 4.79 8.12
C THR A 98 -12.35 5.92 8.84
N ASN A 99 -12.75 7.17 8.61
CA ASN A 99 -12.26 8.30 9.39
C ASN A 99 -12.96 8.35 10.76
N LEU A 100 -12.20 8.15 11.84
CA LEU A 100 -12.66 8.31 13.23
C LEU A 100 -12.22 9.63 13.86
N THR A 101 -11.52 10.47 13.10
CA THR A 101 -11.16 11.82 13.49
C THR A 101 -12.42 12.69 13.52
N ARG A 102 -12.61 13.49 14.58
CA ARG A 102 -13.74 14.44 14.66
C ARG A 102 -13.67 15.59 13.64
N GLN A 103 -12.62 15.62 12.83
CA GLN A 103 -12.37 16.59 11.78
C GLN A 103 -12.48 15.93 10.41
N THR A 104 -12.85 16.72 9.40
CA THR A 104 -12.82 16.25 8.01
C THR A 104 -11.37 16.17 7.55
N VAL A 105 -10.96 15.01 7.04
CA VAL A 105 -9.61 14.78 6.49
C VAL A 105 -9.67 14.73 4.97
N ARG A 106 -8.61 15.14 4.29
CA ARG A 106 -8.55 15.26 2.83
C ARG A 106 -7.17 14.86 2.33
N ASP A 107 -7.09 14.62 1.02
CA ASP A 107 -5.84 14.40 0.29
C ASP A 107 -4.95 13.34 0.95
N LEU A 108 -5.57 12.23 1.35
CA LEU A 108 -4.88 11.12 1.97
C LEU A 108 -4.23 10.26 0.89
N ARG A 109 -3.00 9.85 1.13
CA ARG A 109 -2.34 8.82 0.32
C ARG A 109 -2.31 7.51 1.05
N LEU A 110 -2.92 6.50 0.46
CA LEU A 110 -2.87 5.14 0.98
C LEU A 110 -1.85 4.31 0.21
N GLU A 111 -0.97 3.62 0.92
CA GLU A 111 -0.06 2.63 0.37
C GLU A 111 -0.37 1.25 0.93
N TYR A 112 -0.24 0.22 0.10
CA TYR A 112 -0.44 -1.15 0.55
C TYR A 112 0.62 -2.11 0.00
N ARG A 113 0.83 -3.19 0.75
CA ARG A 113 1.64 -4.34 0.33
C ARG A 113 0.92 -5.64 0.64
N ILE A 114 0.59 -6.38 -0.41
CA ILE A 114 0.09 -7.76 -0.29
C ILE A 114 1.30 -8.67 -0.09
N VAL A 115 1.25 -9.49 0.96
CA VAL A 115 2.26 -10.49 1.29
C VAL A 115 1.80 -11.84 0.77
N LYS A 116 2.64 -12.48 -0.03
CA LYS A 116 2.39 -13.80 -0.61
C LYS A 116 3.52 -14.76 -0.28
N GLU A 117 3.18 -16.03 -0.17
CA GLU A 117 4.13 -17.14 -0.17
C GLU A 117 4.19 -17.71 -1.59
N GLY A 118 5.35 -17.56 -2.25
CA GLY A 118 5.57 -18.01 -3.62
C GLY A 118 5.92 -19.51 -3.70
N ARG A 119 6.13 -20.03 -4.91
CA ARG A 119 6.41 -21.48 -5.16
C ARG A 119 7.56 -22.06 -4.34
N SER A 120 8.55 -21.24 -4.01
CA SER A 120 9.74 -21.63 -3.24
C SER A 120 9.53 -21.59 -1.72
N GLY A 121 8.34 -21.24 -1.24
CA GLY A 121 8.05 -20.94 0.18
C GLY A 121 8.60 -19.59 0.63
N LYS A 122 9.28 -18.83 -0.25
CA LYS A 122 9.77 -17.49 0.05
C LYS A 122 8.65 -16.46 -0.05
N PHE A 123 8.78 -15.40 0.75
CA PHE A 123 7.86 -14.27 0.66
C PHE A 123 8.08 -13.45 -0.61
N GLU A 124 6.94 -13.08 -1.19
CA GLU A 124 6.79 -12.19 -2.33
C GLU A 124 5.84 -11.05 -1.95
N PHE A 125 6.08 -9.88 -2.53
CA PHE A 125 5.36 -8.66 -2.16
C PHE A 125 4.81 -8.00 -3.41
N GLN A 126 3.54 -7.62 -3.36
CA GLN A 126 2.89 -6.83 -4.39
C GLN A 126 2.48 -5.49 -3.78
N LYS A 127 3.05 -4.41 -4.30
CA LYS A 127 2.80 -3.04 -3.83
C LYS A 127 1.70 -2.36 -4.65
N GLY A 128 1.03 -1.41 -4.03
CA GLY A 128 0.22 -0.43 -4.74
C GLY A 128 -0.08 0.78 -3.85
N SER A 129 -0.69 1.79 -4.45
CA SER A 129 -1.11 3.01 -3.76
C SER A 129 -2.43 3.52 -4.32
N LYS A 130 -3.10 4.36 -3.55
CA LYS A 130 -4.35 5.03 -3.91
C LYS A 130 -4.39 6.41 -3.25
N GLU A 131 -4.59 7.43 -4.06
CA GLU A 131 -4.90 8.79 -3.59
C GLU A 131 -6.40 8.90 -3.29
N ILE A 132 -6.73 9.54 -2.17
CA ILE A 132 -8.08 9.84 -1.70
C ILE A 132 -8.21 11.36 -1.65
N SER A 133 -8.61 11.95 -2.77
CA SER A 133 -8.80 13.40 -2.90
C SER A 133 -10.13 13.88 -2.32
N GLU A 134 -11.11 12.97 -2.19
CA GLU A 134 -12.41 13.33 -1.63
C GLU A 134 -12.33 13.52 -0.11
N PRO A 135 -13.00 14.56 0.44
CA PRO A 135 -13.02 14.80 1.86
C PRO A 135 -13.77 13.70 2.62
N MET A 136 -13.13 13.13 3.63
CA MET A 136 -13.73 12.14 4.52
C MET A 136 -14.18 12.80 5.82
N ARG A 137 -15.50 12.86 6.04
CA ARG A 137 -16.11 13.31 7.30
C ARG A 137 -15.97 12.27 8.40
N TYR A 138 -16.29 12.64 9.64
CA TYR A 138 -16.33 11.70 10.76
C TYR A 138 -17.27 10.52 10.46
N ASN A 139 -16.80 9.31 10.76
CA ASN A 139 -17.42 8.02 10.45
C ASN A 139 -17.68 7.72 8.97
N GLN A 140 -17.18 8.55 8.05
CA GLN A 140 -17.26 8.24 6.62
C GLN A 140 -16.23 7.16 6.26
N ASP A 141 -16.67 6.21 5.46
CA ASP A 141 -15.83 5.15 4.91
C ASP A 141 -15.49 5.39 3.44
N VAL A 142 -14.31 4.93 3.04
CA VAL A 142 -13.90 4.80 1.65
C VAL A 142 -13.46 3.36 1.43
N VAL A 143 -13.97 2.76 0.36
CA VAL A 143 -13.69 1.38 -0.02
C VAL A 143 -12.84 1.35 -1.28
N PHE A 144 -11.79 0.53 -1.27
CA PHE A 144 -10.91 0.36 -2.41
C PHE A 144 -10.50 -1.11 -2.58
N THR A 145 -10.25 -1.48 -3.83
CA THR A 145 -9.81 -2.82 -4.21
C THR A 145 -8.36 -2.79 -4.65
N THR A 146 -7.55 -3.70 -4.15
CA THR A 146 -6.15 -3.83 -4.55
C THR A 146 -6.00 -4.36 -5.97
N ALA A 147 -4.80 -4.24 -6.52
CA ALA A 147 -4.43 -4.99 -7.72
C ALA A 147 -4.64 -6.50 -7.51
N LYS A 148 -5.01 -7.18 -8.59
CA LYS A 148 -5.23 -8.63 -8.61
C LYS A 148 -3.95 -9.37 -8.23
N SER A 149 -4.10 -10.37 -7.36
CA SER A 149 -3.06 -11.32 -6.97
C SER A 149 -3.41 -12.69 -7.53
N GLU A 150 -2.59 -13.16 -8.48
CA GLU A 150 -2.67 -14.53 -8.98
C GLU A 150 -1.82 -15.45 -8.08
N LEU A 151 -2.38 -16.60 -7.76
CA LEU A 151 -1.76 -17.65 -6.97
C LEU A 151 -1.83 -18.97 -7.72
N ASP A 152 -0.68 -19.53 -8.03
CA ASP A 152 -0.58 -20.84 -8.66
C ASP A 152 -0.52 -21.97 -7.62
N SER A 153 -1.05 -23.11 -8.01
CA SER A 153 -0.87 -24.36 -7.29
C SER A 153 -0.63 -25.49 -8.29
N TYR A 154 0.27 -26.38 -7.90
CA TYR A 154 0.64 -27.56 -8.67
C TYR A 154 0.65 -28.78 -7.75
N ARG A 155 0.03 -29.86 -8.23
CA ARG A 155 0.08 -31.16 -7.58
C ARG A 155 0.45 -32.22 -8.60
N SER A 156 1.59 -32.88 -8.38
CA SER A 156 1.94 -34.10 -9.11
C SER A 156 1.22 -35.30 -8.51
N SER A 157 0.75 -36.21 -9.37
CA SER A 157 0.26 -37.52 -8.95
C SER A 157 1.37 -38.56 -8.84
N TYR A 158 2.57 -38.26 -9.33
CA TYR A 158 3.70 -39.19 -9.43
C TYR A 158 4.89 -38.82 -8.53
N SER A 159 5.03 -37.54 -8.23
CA SER A 159 6.10 -37.01 -7.38
C SER A 159 5.50 -36.46 -6.09
N SER A 160 6.30 -36.51 -5.01
CA SER A 160 6.01 -35.76 -3.79
C SER A 160 6.08 -34.23 -4.00
N TYR A 161 6.63 -33.79 -5.13
CA TYR A 161 6.69 -32.39 -5.49
C TYR A 161 5.29 -31.81 -5.73
N SER A 162 4.92 -30.89 -4.84
CA SER A 162 3.74 -30.05 -4.95
C SER A 162 4.04 -28.69 -4.37
N TYR A 163 3.38 -27.66 -4.86
CA TYR A 163 3.44 -26.33 -4.27
C TYR A 163 2.07 -25.68 -4.33
N LYS A 164 1.84 -24.76 -3.40
CA LYS A 164 0.63 -23.96 -3.33
C LYS A 164 1.01 -22.57 -2.86
N GLU A 165 0.86 -21.61 -3.74
CA GLU A 165 1.02 -20.21 -3.36
C GLU A 165 -0.16 -19.78 -2.48
N ALA A 166 0.12 -18.87 -1.56
CA ALA A 166 -0.87 -18.37 -0.62
C ALA A 166 -0.71 -16.86 -0.43
N VAL A 167 -1.82 -16.14 -0.35
CA VAL A 167 -1.84 -14.81 0.24
C VAL A 167 -1.79 -14.98 1.75
N LEU A 168 -0.81 -14.35 2.39
CA LEU A 168 -0.60 -14.41 3.84
C LEU A 168 -1.29 -13.25 4.56
N GLY A 169 -1.40 -12.11 3.90
CA GLY A 169 -1.94 -10.91 4.51
C GLY A 169 -1.64 -9.66 3.69
N ILE A 170 -1.92 -8.52 4.31
CA ILE A 170 -1.72 -7.20 3.74
C ILE A 170 -1.25 -6.21 4.81
N LEU A 171 -0.37 -5.31 4.40
CA LEU A 171 0.04 -4.13 5.16
C LEU A 171 -0.54 -2.89 4.48
N VAL A 172 -0.98 -1.92 5.28
CA VAL A 172 -1.58 -0.66 4.81
C VAL A 172 -0.96 0.50 5.58
N ARG A 173 -0.53 1.53 4.87
CA ARG A 173 -0.10 2.81 5.43
C ARG A 173 -0.98 3.92 4.89
N VAL A 174 -1.34 4.87 5.75
CA VAL A 174 -2.05 6.09 5.38
C VAL A 174 -1.14 7.26 5.69
N PHE A 175 -0.95 8.12 4.70
CA PHE A 175 -0.23 9.36 4.80
C PHE A 175 -1.19 10.52 4.63
N ASP A 176 -0.95 11.61 5.34
CA ASP A 176 -1.70 12.84 5.15
C ASP A 176 -1.20 13.66 3.94
N GLN A 177 -1.83 14.82 3.73
CA GLN A 177 -1.49 15.77 2.67
C GLN A 177 -0.04 16.29 2.76
N GLN A 178 0.58 16.27 3.95
CA GLN A 178 1.98 16.65 4.16
C GLN A 178 2.94 15.49 3.86
N GLY A 179 2.42 14.28 3.66
CA GLY A 179 3.19 13.07 3.47
C GLY A 179 3.64 12.42 4.77
N GLU A 180 3.10 12.85 5.91
CA GLU A 180 3.38 12.28 7.22
C GLU A 180 2.60 10.99 7.42
N LEU A 181 3.22 9.99 8.04
CA LEU A 181 2.57 8.70 8.32
C LEU A 181 1.60 8.86 9.49
N VAL A 182 0.30 8.71 9.20
CA VAL A 182 -0.76 8.89 10.20
C VAL A 182 -1.41 7.59 10.64
N THR A 183 -1.25 6.50 9.87
CA THR A 183 -1.71 5.17 10.27
C THR A 183 -0.83 4.09 9.63
N ASP A 184 -0.39 3.13 10.43
CA ASP A 184 0.24 1.88 9.99
C ASP A 184 -0.60 0.72 10.50
N TRP A 185 -1.18 -0.04 9.58
CA TRP A 185 -2.07 -1.15 9.87
C TRP A 185 -1.61 -2.43 9.17
N ARG A 186 -1.87 -3.56 9.82
CA ARG A 186 -1.56 -4.90 9.29
C ARG A 186 -2.70 -5.86 9.54
N SER A 187 -2.95 -6.74 8.57
CA SER A 187 -3.87 -7.85 8.76
C SER A 187 -3.35 -8.82 9.82
N THR A 188 -4.25 -9.36 10.62
CA THR A 188 -3.95 -10.35 11.66
C THR A 188 -3.49 -11.68 11.08
N GLY A 189 -2.55 -12.36 11.76
CA GLY A 189 -2.13 -13.72 11.43
C GLY A 189 -0.69 -13.99 11.88
N THR A 190 -0.43 -15.21 12.34
CA THR A 190 0.88 -15.61 12.92
C THR A 190 2.06 -15.42 11.96
N LYS A 191 1.85 -15.60 10.65
CA LYS A 191 2.87 -15.33 9.62
C LYS A 191 3.09 -13.83 9.37
N MET A 192 2.10 -12.98 9.66
CA MET A 192 2.17 -11.53 9.46
C MET A 192 2.83 -10.78 10.63
N GLU A 193 2.83 -11.36 11.84
CA GLU A 193 3.41 -10.72 13.03
C GLU A 193 4.89 -10.35 12.88
N LYS A 194 5.64 -11.16 12.12
CA LYS A 194 7.08 -10.98 11.87
C LYS A 194 7.38 -10.12 10.63
N ILE A 195 6.36 -9.65 9.92
CA ILE A 195 6.51 -8.93 8.66
C ILE A 195 6.25 -7.45 8.92
N SER A 196 7.27 -6.62 8.64
CA SER A 196 7.19 -5.16 8.69
C SER A 196 7.57 -4.54 7.36
N TRP A 197 7.18 -3.30 7.12
CA TRP A 197 7.55 -2.55 5.92
C TRP A 197 9.07 -2.48 5.71
N GLU A 198 9.82 -2.21 6.77
CA GLU A 198 11.28 -2.07 6.76
C GLU A 198 11.96 -3.43 6.52
N GLY A 199 11.39 -4.51 7.05
CA GLY A 199 11.84 -5.87 6.75
C GLY A 199 11.68 -6.21 5.26
N ILE A 200 10.55 -5.81 4.68
CA ILE A 200 10.29 -5.97 3.25
C ILE A 200 11.27 -5.14 2.44
N ASP A 201 11.48 -3.87 2.76
CA ASP A 201 12.38 -2.99 2.02
C ASP A 201 13.82 -3.51 2.01
N ARG A 202 14.30 -3.98 3.16
CA ARG A 202 15.61 -4.64 3.26
C ARG A 202 15.69 -5.89 2.39
N SER A 203 14.64 -6.71 2.35
CA SER A 203 14.59 -7.92 1.52
C SER A 203 14.59 -7.60 0.01
N LEU A 204 13.97 -6.48 -0.39
CA LEU A 204 13.94 -6.03 -1.78
C LEU A 204 15.29 -5.40 -2.18
N ALA A 205 15.92 -4.64 -1.28
CA ALA A 205 17.22 -4.03 -1.51
C ALA A 205 18.34 -5.08 -1.67
N SER A 206 18.35 -6.12 -0.83
CA SER A 206 19.35 -7.20 -0.92
C SER A 206 19.22 -8.03 -2.20
N ARG A 207 18.00 -8.20 -2.73
CA ARG A 207 17.80 -8.85 -4.04
C ARG A 207 18.42 -8.02 -5.17
N LYS A 208 18.26 -6.70 -5.17
CA LYS A 208 18.83 -5.81 -6.20
C LYS A 208 20.37 -5.83 -6.23
N THR A 209 21.02 -5.89 -5.07
CA THR A 209 22.50 -5.92 -4.98
C THR A 209 23.07 -7.30 -5.33
N SER A 210 22.32 -8.38 -5.14
CA SER A 210 22.73 -9.72 -5.55
C SER A 210 22.63 -9.95 -7.06
N SER A 211 21.65 -9.34 -7.75
CA SER A 211 21.50 -9.44 -9.21
C SER A 211 22.52 -8.63 -10.00
N SER A 212 23.12 -7.59 -9.40
CA SER A 212 24.18 -6.80 -10.05
C SER A 212 25.56 -7.46 -9.97
N LYS A 213 25.78 -8.40 -9.03
CA LYS A 213 27.07 -9.06 -8.83
C LYS A 213 27.30 -10.28 -9.73
N THR A 214 26.26 -10.79 -10.39
CA THR A 214 26.33 -11.98 -11.27
C THR A 214 26.59 -11.65 -12.74
N ARG A 215 26.75 -10.37 -13.11
CA ARG A 215 26.94 -9.94 -14.51
C ARG A 215 28.38 -9.53 -14.87
N SER A 216 29.36 -9.71 -13.99
CA SER A 216 30.73 -9.21 -14.18
C SER A 216 31.84 -10.27 -14.14
N THR A 217 31.54 -11.54 -14.43
CA THR A 217 32.58 -12.60 -14.52
C THR A 217 32.39 -13.51 -15.73
N SER A 218 32.49 -12.97 -16.94
CA SER A 218 32.72 -13.79 -18.14
C SER A 218 33.45 -13.03 -19.25
N SER A 219 34.70 -12.63 -19.02
CA SER A 219 35.66 -12.38 -20.12
C SER A 219 37.11 -12.37 -19.61
N ARG A 220 37.70 -13.55 -19.39
CA ARG A 220 39.15 -13.77 -19.41
C ARG A 220 39.46 -15.26 -19.59
N ARG A 221 39.38 -15.73 -20.84
CA ARG A 221 40.19 -16.86 -21.33
C ARG A 221 41.20 -16.24 -22.29
N ARG A 222 42.45 -16.05 -21.84
CA ARG A 222 43.59 -16.97 -22.03
C ARG A 222 43.77 -17.34 -23.51
N SER A 223 44.61 -16.58 -24.19
CA SER A 223 45.41 -17.05 -25.31
C SER A 223 46.83 -17.28 -24.78
N ASP A 224 47.24 -18.55 -24.77
CA ASP A 224 48.56 -19.05 -24.39
C ASP A 224 49.64 -18.60 -25.40
N PRO A 225 50.91 -18.46 -24.97
CA PRO A 225 52.05 -18.31 -25.86
C PRO A 225 52.72 -19.68 -26.10
N SER A 226 52.88 -20.09 -27.36
CA SER A 226 53.87 -21.12 -27.77
C SER A 226 54.01 -21.20 -29.30
N ARG A 227 54.99 -20.51 -29.86
CA ARG A 227 56.12 -21.05 -30.64
C ARG A 227 56.89 -19.92 -31.32
#